data_AF-A0A0Q2MEE1-F1
#
_entry.id   AF-A0A0Q2MEE1-F1
#
_cell.length_a   1.000
_cell.length_b   1.000
_cell.length_c   1.000
_cell.angle_alpha   90.00
_cell.angle_beta   90.00
_cell.angle_gamma   90.00
#
_symmetry.space_group_name_H-M   'P 1'
#
loop_
_entity.id
_entity.type
_entity.pdbx_description
1 polymer ?
#
loop_
_entity_poly.entity_id
_entity_poly.type
_entity_poly.pdbx_seq_one_letter_code
_entity_poly.pdbx_strand_id
1 'polypeptide(L)'
;MSAQAAPIPRWLRFVLASDRAGSAWYIGTGFFFAPVLAVVSPWPTVTTVLWWVIGLAGLWLGLLGIAMAAGLARVLRSGGEIPEDYWRTLVDY
;
A
#
# COMPACT_ATOMS: atom_id res chain seq x y z
N MET A 1 9.28 36.00 4.65
CA MET A 1 8.57 35.05 5.52
C MET A 1 8.87 33.66 5.00
N SER A 2 9.69 32.90 5.71
CA SER A 2 10.10 31.55 5.34
C SER A 2 8.90 30.60 5.48
N ALA A 3 8.40 30.06 4.37
CA ALA A 3 7.36 29.05 4.38
C ALA A 3 7.90 27.79 5.08
N GLN A 4 7.31 27.44 6.23
CA GLN A 4 7.65 26.19 6.92
C GLN A 4 7.11 25.02 6.09
N ALA A 5 8.00 24.27 5.45
CA ALA A 5 7.67 23.01 4.83
C ALA A 5 7.03 22.09 5.88
N ALA A 6 5.73 21.85 5.78
CA ALA A 6 5.03 20.96 6.70
C ALA A 6 5.69 19.57 6.64
N PRO A 7 6.35 19.11 7.71
CA PRO A 7 7.17 17.92 7.66
C PRO A 7 6.26 16.72 7.46
N ILE A 8 6.38 16.07 6.30
CA ILE A 8 5.59 14.87 6.02
C ILE A 8 5.93 13.82 7.07
N PRO A 9 4.93 13.36 7.82
CA PRO A 9 5.18 12.46 8.92
C PRO A 9 5.92 11.22 8.42
N ARG A 10 7.03 10.86 9.06
CA ARG A 10 7.81 9.66 8.71
C ARG A 10 6.95 8.39 8.65
N TRP A 11 5.90 8.31 9.46
CA TRP A 11 4.95 7.20 9.45
C TRP A 11 4.15 7.13 8.12
N LEU A 12 3.79 8.26 7.52
CA LEU A 12 3.05 8.30 6.26
C LEU A 12 3.90 7.80 5.09
N ARG A 13 5.19 8.18 5.05
CA ARG A 13 6.16 7.63 4.08
C ARG A 13 6.32 6.12 4.23
N PHE A 14 6.37 5.63 5.47
CA PHE A 14 6.45 4.20 5.73
C PHE A 14 5.19 3.46 5.26
N VAL A 15 4.01 4.02 5.50
CA VAL A 15 2.72 3.46 5.02
C VAL A 15 2.69 3.45 3.49
N LEU A 16 3.06 4.53 2.83
CA LEU A 16 3.11 4.63 1.35
C LEU A 16 4.09 3.62 0.73
N ALA A 17 5.30 3.52 1.28
CA ALA A 17 6.30 2.56 0.79
C ALA A 17 5.84 1.11 1.02
N SER A 18 5.21 0.83 2.17
CA SER A 18 4.69 -0.49 2.51
C SER A 18 3.48 -0.87 1.65
N ASP A 19 2.59 0.09 1.38
CA ASP A 19 1.41 -0.10 0.51
C ASP A 19 1.82 -0.40 -0.93
N ARG A 20 2.77 0.37 -1.49
CA ARG A 20 3.30 0.15 -2.84
C ARG A 20 4.02 -1.19 -2.96
N ALA A 21 4.94 -1.48 -2.03
CA ALA A 21 5.70 -2.73 -2.05
C ALA A 21 4.78 -3.94 -1.84
N GLY A 22 3.85 -3.83 -0.89
CA GLY A 22 2.88 -4.87 -0.60
C GLY A 22 1.91 -5.12 -1.76
N SER A 23 1.41 -4.05 -2.40
CA SER A 23 0.53 -4.16 -3.57
C SER A 23 1.26 -4.76 -4.77
N ALA A 24 2.51 -4.36 -5.04
CA ALA A 24 3.33 -4.94 -6.11
C ALA A 24 3.56 -6.44 -5.91
N TRP A 25 3.91 -6.84 -4.68
CA TRP A 25 4.07 -8.25 -4.31
C TRP A 25 2.75 -9.02 -4.39
N TYR A 26 1.64 -8.42 -3.98
CA TYR A 26 0.32 -9.06 -3.99
C TYR A 26 -0.22 -9.27 -5.41
N ILE A 27 -0.02 -8.30 -6.31
CA ILE A 27 -0.36 -8.46 -7.73
C ILE A 27 0.55 -9.52 -8.37
N GLY A 28 1.86 -9.47 -8.10
CA GLY A 28 2.81 -10.45 -8.63
C GLY A 28 2.50 -11.88 -8.16
N THR A 29 2.28 -12.10 -6.87
CA THR A 29 1.91 -13.41 -6.33
C THR A 29 0.50 -13.84 -6.73
N GLY A 30 -0.45 -12.90 -6.82
CA GLY A 30 -1.81 -13.13 -7.32
C GLY A 30 -1.84 -13.64 -8.77
N PHE A 31 -0.95 -13.14 -9.64
CA PHE A 31 -0.84 -13.62 -11.02
C PHE A 31 -0.47 -15.11 -11.10
N PHE A 32 0.45 -15.56 -10.24
CA PHE A 32 0.84 -16.98 -10.17
C PHE A 32 -0.10 -17.83 -9.31
N PHE A 33 -1.09 -17.22 -8.65
CA PHE A 33 -1.97 -17.94 -7.75
C PHE A 33 -2.86 -18.96 -8.46
N ALA A 34 -3.42 -18.62 -9.63
CA ALA A 34 -4.26 -19.55 -10.38
C ALA A 34 -3.51 -20.81 -10.88
N PRO A 35 -2.31 -20.70 -11.50
CA PRO A 35 -1.48 -21.86 -11.80
C PRO A 35 -1.14 -22.71 -10.57
N VAL A 36 -0.77 -22.06 -9.46
CA VAL A 36 -0.47 -22.77 -8.21
C VAL A 36 -1.70 -23.53 -7.73
N LEU A 37 -2.85 -22.88 -7.64
CA LEU A 37 -4.13 -23.51 -7.27
C LEU A 37 -4.48 -24.70 -8.16
N ALA A 38 -4.21 -24.65 -9.46
CA ALA A 38 -4.46 -25.78 -10.35
C ALA A 38 -3.61 -27.01 -9.97
N VAL A 39 -2.37 -26.80 -9.54
CA VAL A 39 -1.48 -27.87 -9.06
C VAL A 39 -1.89 -28.38 -7.69
N VAL A 40 -2.28 -27.48 -6.77
CA VAL A 40 -2.64 -27.86 -5.39
C VAL A 40 -4.11 -28.24 -5.19
N SER A 41 -4.94 -28.10 -6.22
CA SER A 41 -6.35 -28.52 -6.29
C SER A 41 -6.66 -29.90 -5.67
N PRO A 42 -5.82 -30.94 -5.84
CA PRO A 42 -6.05 -32.25 -5.22
C PRO A 42 -5.98 -32.25 -3.68
N TRP A 43 -5.43 -31.19 -3.07
CA TRP A 43 -5.28 -31.04 -1.62
C TRP A 43 -6.14 -29.88 -1.09
N PRO A 44 -7.37 -30.18 -0.63
CA PRO A 44 -8.32 -29.17 -0.15
C PRO A 44 -7.75 -28.32 0.99
N THR A 45 -7.05 -28.95 1.93
CA THR A 45 -6.44 -28.25 3.07
C THR A 45 -5.43 -27.19 2.63
N VAL A 46 -4.57 -27.51 1.66
CA VAL A 46 -3.55 -26.56 1.17
C VAL A 46 -4.20 -25.42 0.40
N THR A 47 -5.22 -25.73 -0.40
CA THR A 47 -6.02 -24.72 -1.10
C THR A 47 -6.69 -23.75 -0.12
N THR A 48 -7.31 -24.25 0.96
CA THR A 48 -7.91 -23.40 2.00
C THR A 48 -6.89 -22.49 2.67
N VAL A 49 -5.69 -23.01 2.99
CA VAL A 49 -4.60 -22.19 3.55
C VAL A 49 -4.19 -21.07 2.58
N LEU A 50 -4.06 -21.38 1.29
CA LEU A 50 -3.73 -20.40 0.26
C LEU A 50 -4.75 -19.25 0.19
N TRP A 51 -6.05 -19.58 0.27
CA TRP A 51 -7.12 -18.59 0.33
C TRP A 51 -7.05 -17.71 1.57
N TRP A 52 -6.76 -18.28 2.74
CA TRP A 52 -6.57 -17.51 3.97
C TRP A 52 -5.37 -16.56 3.88
N VAL A 53 -4.26 -17.03 3.33
CA VAL A 53 -3.04 -16.20 3.15
C VAL A 53 -3.34 -15.00 2.26
N ILE A 54 -3.99 -15.22 1.11
CA ILE A 54 -4.38 -14.13 0.22
C ILE A 54 -5.40 -13.19 0.86
N GLY A 55 -6.42 -13.73 1.52
CA GLY A 55 -7.41 -12.91 2.22
C GLY A 55 -6.79 -12.03 3.30
N LEU A 56 -5.87 -12.57 4.10
CA LEU A 56 -5.18 -11.84 5.15
C LEU A 56 -4.23 -10.78 4.58
N ALA A 57 -3.49 -11.12 3.50
CA ALA A 57 -2.63 -10.17 2.81
C ALA A 57 -3.47 -9.02 2.19
N GLY A 58 -4.59 -9.32 1.54
CA GLY A 58 -5.50 -8.32 0.99
C GLY A 58 -6.13 -7.44 2.07
N LEU A 59 -6.52 -8.02 3.21
CA LEU A 59 -7.03 -7.26 4.36
C LEU A 59 -5.96 -6.30 4.91
N TRP A 60 -4.73 -6.78 5.07
CA TRP A 60 -3.61 -5.96 5.54
C TRP A 60 -3.32 -4.79 4.58
N LEU A 61 -3.32 -5.05 3.28
CA LEU A 61 -3.18 -4.00 2.26
C LEU A 61 -4.34 -3.02 2.29
N GLY A 62 -5.58 -3.49 2.47
CA GLY A 62 -6.74 -2.62 2.64
C GLY A 62 -6.60 -1.68 3.84
N LEU A 63 -6.09 -2.18 4.97
CA LEU A 63 -5.80 -1.36 6.15
C LEU A 63 -4.72 -0.31 5.88
N LEU A 64 -3.66 -0.68 5.16
CA LEU A 64 -2.60 0.25 4.75
C LEU A 64 -3.15 1.33 3.79
N GLY A 65 -3.99 0.96 2.82
CA GLY A 65 -4.64 1.89 1.91
C GLY A 65 -5.57 2.88 2.64
N ILE A 66 -6.34 2.41 3.62
CA ILE A 66 -7.17 3.28 4.47
C ILE A 66 -6.29 4.26 5.26
N ALA A 67 -5.18 3.78 5.84
CA ALA A 67 -4.25 4.63 6.58
C ALA A 67 -3.61 5.71 5.66
N MET A 68 -3.29 5.36 4.43
CA MET A 68 -2.77 6.26 3.40
C MET A 68 -3.79 7.35 3.03
N ALA A 69 -5.03 6.95 2.72
CA ALA A 69 -6.12 7.88 2.41
C ALA A 69 -6.43 8.82 3.58
N ALA A 70 -6.46 8.31 4.82
CA ALA A 70 -6.68 9.11 6.02
C ALA A 70 -5.54 10.12 6.27
N GLY A 71 -4.29 9.69 6.06
CA GLY A 71 -3.12 10.55 6.17
C GLY A 71 -3.15 11.69 5.14
N LEU A 72 -3.46 11.37 3.89
CA LEU A 72 -3.60 12.37 2.82
C LEU A 72 -4.75 13.33 3.10
N ALA A 73 -5.93 12.82 3.49
CA ALA A 73 -7.09 13.63 3.82
C ALA A 73 -6.80 14.60 4.98
N ARG A 74 -6.03 14.17 5.98
CA ARG A 74 -5.62 15.03 7.10
C ARG A 74 -4.66 16.14 6.65
N VAL A 75 -3.72 15.84 5.75
CA VAL A 75 -2.80 16.83 5.16
C VAL A 75 -3.59 17.86 4.36
N LEU A 76 -4.48 17.42 3.46
CA LEU A 76 -5.32 18.32 2.65
C LEU A 76 -6.24 19.19 3.54
N ARG A 77 -6.83 18.61 4.59
CA ARG A 77 -7.69 19.32 5.55
C ARG A 77 -6.93 20.35 6.40
N SER A 78 -5.62 20.20 6.57
CA SER A 78 -4.81 21.15 7.35
C SER A 78 -4.53 22.48 6.64
N GLY A 79 -4.99 22.66 5.40
CA GLY A 79 -4.84 23.92 4.65
C GLY A 79 -3.41 24.21 4.18
N GLY A 80 -2.52 23.22 4.24
CA GLY A 80 -1.15 23.36 3.73
C GLY A 80 -1.15 23.38 2.21
N GLU A 81 -0.84 24.53 1.61
CA GLU A 81 -0.36 24.59 0.23
C GLU A 81 0.81 23.61 0.09
N ILE A 82 0.67 22.63 -0.79
CA ILE A 82 1.73 21.65 -1.06
C ILE A 82 2.89 22.43 -1.69
N PRO A 83 4.08 22.51 -1.06
CA PRO A 83 5.21 23.22 -1.64
C PRO A 83 5.60 22.55 -2.97
N GLU A 84 5.85 23.34 -4.00
CA GLU A 84 6.27 22.90 -5.35
C GLU A 84 7.47 21.93 -5.30
N ASP A 85 8.34 22.11 -4.29
CA ASP A 85 9.50 21.25 -4.03
C ASP A 85 9.11 19.79 -3.74
N TYR A 86 7.92 19.55 -3.18
CA TYR A 86 7.44 18.21 -2.89
C TYR A 86 6.91 17.49 -4.14
N TRP A 87 6.30 18.22 -5.07
CA TRP A 87 5.88 17.70 -6.37
C TRP A 87 7.07 17.19 -7.19
N ARG A 88 8.20 17.90 -7.15
CA ARG A 88 9.42 17.46 -7.83
C ARG A 88 9.96 16.13 -7.29
N THR A 89 9.99 15.95 -5.97
CA THR A 89 10.42 14.66 -5.39
C THR A 89 9.48 13.48 -5.68
N LEU A 90 8.23 13.73 -6.07
CA LEU A 90 7.28 12.70 -6.47
C LEU A 90 7.38 12.32 -7.96
N VAL A 91 7.87 13.24 -8.81
CA VAL A 91 8.02 13.02 -10.26
C VAL A 91 9.41 12.49 -10.62
N ASP A 92 10.46 12.85 -9.86
CA ASP A 92 11.84 12.38 -10.08
C ASP A 92 12.14 11.00 -9.45
N TYR A 93 11.12 10.17 -9.19
CA TYR A 93 11.28 8.79 -8.69
C TYR A 93 10.48 7.79 -9.52
#